data_AF-Q71LX0-F1
#
_entry.id   AF-Q71LX0-F1
#
_cell.length_a   1.000
_cell.length_b   1.000
_cell.length_c   1.000
_cell.angle_alpha   90.00
_cell.angle_beta   90.00
_cell.angle_gamma   90.00
#
_symmetry.space_group_name_H-M   'P 1'
#
loop_
_entity.id
_entity.type
_entity.pdbx_description
1 polymer ?
#
loop_
_entity_poly.entity_id
_entity_poly.type
_entity_poly.pdbx_seq_one_letter_code
_entity_poly.pdbx_strand_id
1 'polypeptide(L)'
;AESDIMKRQPRNPARDKLVNERLISIAYGQIGMIQALGGFFAYFVILAENGFLPSHLVGIRLNWDDRSVNDLEDSYGQQWTYEQRKIVEFTCHTSFFVSIVVVQWADVIICKTRRNSVFQQGMGNKILIFGLFEETALAAFLSYCPGMDVALRMYPLKPSWWLCAFP
;
A
#
# COMPACT_ATOMS: atom_id res chain seq x y z
N ALA A 1 -9.74 19.69 20.27
CA ALA A 1 -8.90 18.87 21.17
C ALA A 1 -9.72 17.67 21.65
N GLU A 2 -9.11 16.50 21.87
CA GLU A 2 -9.82 15.29 22.32
C GLU A 2 -10.26 15.37 23.79
N SER A 3 -9.59 16.19 24.59
CA SER A 3 -9.97 16.51 25.96
C SER A 3 -9.62 17.96 26.26
N ASP A 4 -10.07 18.46 27.40
CA ASP A 4 -9.72 19.80 27.88
C ASP A 4 -8.21 19.88 28.17
N ILE A 5 -7.46 20.45 27.22
CA ILE A 5 -5.99 20.55 27.30
C ILE A 5 -5.55 21.59 28.34
N MET A 6 -6.39 22.60 28.61
CA MET A 6 -6.08 23.70 29.52
C MET A 6 -6.14 23.27 30.99
N LYS A 7 -6.78 22.12 31.28
CA LYS A 7 -6.77 21.48 32.60
C LYS A 7 -5.54 20.61 32.87
N ARG A 8 -4.69 20.38 31.86
CA ARG A 8 -3.53 19.49 31.98
C ARG A 8 -2.26 20.28 32.36
N GLN A 9 -1.42 19.70 33.20
CA GLN A 9 -0.10 20.28 33.50
C GLN A 9 0.79 20.35 32.24
N PRO A 10 1.72 21.32 32.17
CA PRO A 10 2.69 21.40 31.07
C PRO A 10 3.50 20.11 30.91
N ARG A 11 3.82 19.76 29.66
CA ARG A 11 4.57 18.54 29.33
C ARG A 11 5.97 18.54 29.98
N ASN A 12 6.45 17.38 30.39
CA ASN A 12 7.84 17.24 30.87
C ASN A 12 8.79 17.00 29.69
N PRO A 13 9.76 17.89 29.38
CA PRO A 13 10.63 17.74 28.21
C PRO A 13 11.58 16.55 28.28
N ALA A 14 11.87 16.02 29.48
CA ALA A 14 12.73 14.85 29.65
C ALA A 14 11.98 13.53 29.44
N ARG A 15 10.72 13.43 29.90
CA ARG A 15 9.92 12.20 29.85
C ARG A 15 8.91 12.15 28.70
N ASP A 16 8.24 13.26 28.41
CA ASP A 16 7.19 13.35 27.38
C ASP A 16 7.80 13.77 26.03
N LYS A 17 8.50 12.81 25.41
CA LYS A 17 9.06 12.98 24.06
C LYS A 17 7.96 12.97 23.00
N LEU A 18 8.20 13.68 21.90
CA LEU A 18 7.28 13.75 20.76
C LEU A 18 7.13 12.38 20.07
N VAL A 19 8.26 11.69 19.89
CA VAL A 19 8.34 10.31 19.41
C VAL A 19 8.90 9.46 20.55
N ASN A 20 8.16 8.41 20.90
CA ASN A 20 8.54 7.46 21.94
C ASN A 20 8.45 6.03 21.41
N GLU A 21 8.97 5.08 22.17
CA GLU A 21 8.97 3.66 21.81
C GLU A 21 7.56 3.11 21.59
N ARG A 22 6.57 3.64 22.31
CA ARG A 22 5.16 3.25 22.14
C ARG A 22 4.62 3.63 20.76
N LEU A 23 4.96 4.82 20.26
CA LEU A 23 4.61 5.26 18.91
C LEU A 23 5.28 4.38 17.87
N ILE A 24 6.58 4.08 18.04
CA ILE A 24 7.32 3.20 17.14
C ILE A 24 6.70 1.79 17.11
N SER A 25 6.36 1.24 18.29
CA SER A 25 5.76 -0.08 18.41
C SER A 25 4.40 -0.19 17.72
N ILE A 26 3.54 0.83 17.82
CA ILE A 26 2.23 0.82 17.16
C ILE A 26 2.39 1.03 15.65
N ALA A 27 3.17 2.03 15.24
CA ALA A 27 3.32 2.39 13.83
C ALA A 27 4.05 1.29 13.04
N TYR A 28 5.26 0.90 13.45
CA TYR A 28 6.06 -0.07 12.71
C TYR A 28 5.73 -1.52 13.07
N GLY A 29 5.44 -1.79 14.34
CA GLY A 29 5.26 -3.16 14.82
C GLY A 29 3.88 -3.74 14.57
N GLN A 30 2.85 -2.90 14.48
CA GLN A 30 1.46 -3.35 14.35
C GLN A 30 0.84 -2.89 13.04
N ILE A 31 0.61 -1.58 12.89
CA ILE A 31 -0.09 -1.02 11.73
C ILE A 31 0.71 -1.28 10.45
N GLY A 32 1.99 -0.93 10.44
CA GLY A 32 2.88 -1.12 9.29
C GLY A 32 3.01 -2.58 8.86
N MET A 33 2.96 -3.53 9.79
CA MET A 33 2.98 -4.95 9.46
C MET A 33 1.69 -5.39 8.74
N ILE A 34 0.53 -4.91 9.19
CA ILE A 34 -0.75 -5.17 8.52
C ILE A 34 -0.75 -4.57 7.10
N GLN A 35 -0.28 -3.33 6.97
CA GLN A 35 -0.15 -2.66 5.67
C GLN A 35 0.78 -3.43 4.71
N ALA A 36 1.94 -3.89 5.21
CA ALA A 36 2.87 -4.68 4.42
C ALA A 36 2.23 -5.99 3.93
N LEU A 37 1.49 -6.69 4.80
CA LEU A 37 0.79 -7.92 4.42
C LEU A 37 -0.29 -7.65 3.36
N GLY A 38 -1.04 -6.56 3.46
CA GLY A 38 -2.02 -6.16 2.43
C GLY A 38 -1.38 -5.91 1.06
N GLY A 39 -0.24 -5.22 1.03
CA GLY A 39 0.52 -5.01 -0.20
C GLY A 39 1.06 -6.32 -0.79
N PHE A 40 1.65 -7.19 0.04
CA PHE A 40 2.13 -8.51 -0.41
C PHE A 40 0.99 -9.40 -0.90
N PHE A 41 -0.19 -9.31 -0.28
CA PHE A 41 -1.36 -10.05 -0.75
C PHE A 41 -1.76 -9.63 -2.16
N ALA A 42 -1.87 -8.33 -2.46
CA ALA A 42 -2.15 -7.84 -3.81
C ALA A 42 -1.07 -8.27 -4.82
N TYR A 43 0.21 -8.25 -4.42
CA TYR A 43 1.32 -8.75 -5.23
C TYR A 43 1.14 -10.23 -5.62
N PHE A 44 0.83 -11.09 -4.66
CA PHE A 44 0.62 -12.52 -4.92
C PHE A 44 -0.64 -12.80 -5.74
N VAL A 45 -1.73 -12.05 -5.51
CA VAL A 45 -2.98 -12.20 -6.29
C VAL A 45 -2.73 -11.90 -7.76
N ILE A 46 -2.06 -10.79 -8.09
CA ILE A 46 -1.81 -10.43 -9.49
C ILE A 46 -0.91 -11.43 -10.18
N LEU A 47 0.17 -11.87 -9.52
CA LEU A 47 1.06 -12.87 -10.10
C LEU A 47 0.34 -14.21 -10.32
N ALA A 48 -0.46 -14.65 -9.35
CA ALA A 48 -1.23 -15.89 -9.47
C ALA A 48 -2.28 -15.83 -10.59
N GLU A 49 -2.99 -14.70 -10.74
CA GLU A 49 -3.94 -14.48 -11.83
C GLU A 49 -3.26 -14.46 -13.22
N ASN A 50 -1.98 -14.09 -13.28
CA ASN A 50 -1.19 -14.08 -14.52
C ASN A 50 -0.33 -15.35 -14.70
N GLY A 51 -0.56 -16.40 -13.92
CA GLY A 51 0.08 -17.70 -14.13
C GLY A 51 1.22 -18.07 -13.18
N PHE A 52 1.70 -17.11 -12.38
CA PHE A 52 2.80 -17.32 -11.44
C PHE A 52 2.27 -17.56 -10.02
N LEU A 53 2.05 -18.83 -9.67
CA LEU A 53 1.57 -19.19 -8.33
C LEU A 53 2.62 -18.85 -7.25
N PRO A 54 2.20 -18.50 -6.01
CA PRO A 54 3.12 -18.09 -4.96
C PRO A 54 4.22 -19.11 -4.63
N SER A 55 3.93 -20.41 -4.77
CA SER A 55 4.91 -21.49 -4.58
C SER A 55 6.01 -21.47 -5.64
N HIS A 56 5.67 -21.11 -6.88
CA HIS A 56 6.62 -21.02 -7.99
C HIS A 56 7.51 -19.79 -7.87
N LEU A 57 7.06 -18.69 -7.23
CA LEU A 57 7.80 -17.43 -7.14
C LEU A 57 9.10 -17.50 -6.31
N VAL A 58 9.24 -18.49 -5.43
CA VAL A 58 10.39 -18.59 -4.54
C VAL A 58 11.63 -18.99 -5.35
N GLY A 59 12.62 -18.08 -5.44
CA GLY A 59 13.89 -18.34 -6.11
C GLY A 59 13.92 -18.02 -7.61
N ILE A 60 12.83 -17.55 -8.21
CA ILE A 60 12.78 -17.27 -9.66
C ILE A 60 13.52 -16.01 -10.08
N ARG A 61 13.89 -15.16 -9.12
CA ARG A 61 14.43 -13.82 -9.37
C ARG A 61 15.59 -13.81 -10.37
N LEU A 62 16.51 -14.76 -10.26
CA LEU A 62 17.66 -14.85 -11.17
C LEU A 62 17.22 -14.98 -12.63
N ASN A 63 16.28 -15.89 -12.89
CA ASN A 63 15.75 -16.11 -14.24
C ASN A 63 14.79 -14.99 -14.66
N TRP A 64 14.08 -14.37 -13.71
CA TRP A 64 13.13 -13.26 -13.92
C TRP A 64 13.81 -11.93 -14.26
N ASP A 65 15.01 -11.69 -13.73
CA ASP A 65 15.78 -10.48 -14.01
C ASP A 65 16.72 -10.64 -15.23
N ASP A 66 17.00 -11.87 -15.67
CA ASP A 66 17.88 -12.13 -16.81
C ASP A 66 17.22 -11.80 -18.17
N ARG A 67 17.73 -10.77 -18.84
CA ARG A 67 17.25 -10.31 -20.16
C ARG A 67 17.44 -11.31 -21.29
N SER A 68 18.35 -12.27 -21.14
CA SER A 68 18.60 -13.29 -22.17
C SER A 68 17.52 -14.37 -22.18
N VAL A 69 16.86 -14.60 -21.05
CA VAL A 69 15.78 -15.60 -20.89
C VAL A 69 14.47 -15.01 -21.40
N ASN A 70 13.94 -15.59 -22.48
CA ASN A 70 12.67 -15.17 -23.10
C ASN A 70 11.60 -16.28 -23.14
N ASP A 71 11.89 -17.38 -22.45
CA ASP A 71 11.13 -18.62 -22.42
C ASP A 71 10.87 -19.06 -20.97
N LEU A 72 10.70 -18.09 -20.05
CA LEU A 72 10.48 -18.39 -18.64
C LEU A 72 9.11 -19.06 -18.46
N GLU A 73 9.11 -20.29 -17.93
CA GLU A 73 7.89 -21.07 -17.73
C GLU A 73 7.15 -20.64 -16.45
N ASP A 74 5.84 -20.42 -16.58
CA ASP A 74 4.94 -20.17 -15.46
C ASP A 74 4.42 -21.47 -14.82
N SER A 75 3.50 -21.37 -13.84
CA SER A 75 2.96 -22.56 -13.17
C SER A 75 1.99 -23.38 -14.02
N TYR A 76 1.55 -22.86 -15.17
CA TYR A 76 0.63 -23.51 -16.10
C TYR A 76 1.33 -24.02 -17.37
N GLY A 77 2.66 -23.87 -17.46
CA GLY A 77 3.46 -24.31 -18.61
C GLY A 77 3.54 -23.30 -19.76
N GLN A 78 3.15 -22.05 -19.55
CA GLN A 78 3.27 -20.99 -20.56
C GLN A 78 4.66 -20.34 -20.49
N GLN A 79 5.19 -19.96 -21.65
CA GLN A 79 6.49 -19.30 -21.76
C GLN A 79 6.32 -17.78 -21.87
N TRP A 80 7.07 -17.06 -21.04
CA TRP A 80 7.02 -15.61 -20.94
C TRP A 80 8.32 -14.95 -21.40
N THR A 81 8.21 -13.97 -22.29
CA THR A 81 9.33 -13.11 -22.70
C THR A 81 9.72 -12.13 -21.59
N TYR A 82 10.94 -11.58 -21.65
CA TYR A 82 11.43 -10.60 -20.67
C TYR A 82 10.49 -9.38 -20.53
N GLU A 83 10.00 -8.84 -21.64
CA GLU A 83 9.13 -7.66 -21.62
C GLU A 83 7.76 -7.98 -21.02
N GLN A 84 7.16 -9.13 -21.38
CA GLN A 84 5.84 -9.52 -20.86
C GLN A 84 5.86 -9.70 -19.34
N ARG A 85 6.87 -10.39 -18.79
CA ARG A 85 6.96 -10.58 -17.34
C ARG A 85 7.26 -9.27 -16.60
N LYS A 86 8.06 -8.36 -17.20
CA LYS A 86 8.31 -7.04 -16.61
C LYS A 86 7.07 -6.15 -16.60
N ILE A 87 6.19 -6.25 -17.61
CA ILE A 87 4.87 -5.59 -17.56
C ILE A 87 4.06 -6.08 -16.35
N VAL A 88 4.03 -7.40 -16.11
CA VAL A 88 3.34 -7.97 -14.93
C VAL A 88 3.98 -7.49 -13.63
N GLU A 89 5.31 -7.46 -13.54
CA GLU A 89 6.04 -6.94 -12.36
C GLU A 89 5.69 -5.48 -12.08
N PHE A 90 5.74 -4.61 -13.08
CA PHE A 90 5.38 -3.20 -12.91
C PHE A 90 3.90 -3.00 -12.58
N THR A 91 3.03 -3.87 -13.10
CA THR A 91 1.63 -3.93 -12.68
C THR A 91 1.51 -4.29 -11.20
N CYS A 92 2.32 -5.22 -10.70
CA CYS A 92 2.39 -5.56 -9.27
C CYS A 92 2.92 -4.41 -8.42
N HIS A 93 3.93 -3.65 -8.89
CA HIS A 93 4.38 -2.45 -8.19
C HIS A 93 3.25 -1.41 -8.07
N THR A 94 2.49 -1.23 -9.15
CA THR A 94 1.36 -0.31 -9.17
C THR A 94 0.25 -0.75 -8.22
N SER A 95 -0.06 -2.06 -8.16
CA SER A 95 -1.07 -2.58 -7.23
C SER A 95 -0.61 -2.53 -5.77
N PHE A 96 0.67 -2.76 -5.50
CA PHE A 96 1.24 -2.61 -4.17
C PHE A 96 1.13 -1.15 -3.72
N PHE A 97 1.46 -0.20 -4.61
CA PHE A 97 1.29 1.24 -4.36
C PHE A 97 -0.18 1.59 -4.05
N VAL A 98 -1.13 1.14 -4.87
CA VAL A 98 -2.57 1.37 -4.60
C VAL A 98 -3.01 0.70 -3.30
N SER A 99 -2.47 -0.47 -2.97
CA SER A 99 -2.74 -1.16 -1.71
C SER A 99 -2.30 -0.32 -0.51
N ILE A 100 -1.13 0.32 -0.59
CA ILE A 100 -0.69 1.29 0.42
C ILE A 100 -1.70 2.44 0.55
N VAL A 101 -2.16 3.02 -0.56
CA VAL A 101 -3.16 4.11 -0.51
C VAL A 101 -4.46 3.66 0.18
N VAL A 102 -4.96 2.46 -0.12
CA VAL A 102 -6.19 1.92 0.48
C VAL A 102 -6.05 1.73 1.99
N VAL A 103 -4.96 1.11 2.46
CA VAL A 103 -4.76 0.92 3.91
C VAL A 103 -4.48 2.24 4.65
N GLN A 104 -3.95 3.25 3.95
CA GLN A 104 -3.75 4.59 4.50
C GLN A 104 -5.07 5.32 4.79
N TRP A 105 -6.17 4.96 4.13
CA TRP A 105 -7.49 5.50 4.49
C TRP A 105 -7.85 5.16 5.93
N ALA A 106 -7.63 3.90 6.34
CA ALA A 106 -7.85 3.45 7.70
C ALA A 106 -6.82 4.08 8.66
N ASP A 107 -5.54 4.13 8.27
CA ASP A 107 -4.49 4.71 9.12
C ASP A 107 -4.74 6.19 9.43
N VAL A 108 -5.12 7.00 8.44
CA VAL A 108 -5.48 8.42 8.63
C VAL A 108 -6.66 8.58 9.59
N ILE A 109 -7.65 7.68 9.52
CA ILE A 109 -8.82 7.71 10.40
C ILE A 109 -8.42 7.32 11.84
N ILE A 110 -7.57 6.31 12.02
CA ILE A 110 -7.09 5.86 13.34
C ILE A 110 -6.15 6.89 13.95
N CYS A 111 -5.21 7.45 13.18
CA CYS A 111 -4.28 8.47 13.63
C CYS A 111 -4.94 9.82 13.95
N LYS A 112 -6.20 10.03 13.54
CA LYS A 112 -6.98 11.24 13.86
C LYS A 112 -7.19 11.41 15.36
N THR A 113 -7.35 10.31 16.10
CA THR A 113 -7.59 10.33 17.55
C THR A 113 -6.59 9.44 18.27
N ARG A 114 -5.98 9.96 19.34
CA ARG A 114 -5.05 9.18 20.18
C ARG A 114 -5.75 8.37 21.26
N ARG A 115 -6.96 8.77 21.68
CA ARG A 115 -7.74 8.10 22.74
C ARG A 115 -9.22 7.98 22.44
N ASN A 116 -9.84 9.03 21.92
CA ASN A 116 -11.28 9.02 21.70
C ASN A 116 -11.67 8.12 20.52
N SER A 117 -12.87 7.58 20.55
CA SER A 117 -13.44 6.91 19.39
C SER A 117 -13.75 7.92 18.28
N VAL A 118 -13.61 7.50 17.02
CA VAL A 118 -13.99 8.30 15.85
C VAL A 118 -15.47 8.66 15.88
N PHE A 119 -16.34 7.80 16.44
CA PHE A 119 -17.76 8.09 16.60
C PHE A 119 -18.05 9.17 17.66
N GLN A 120 -17.20 9.28 18.67
CA GLN A 120 -17.29 10.33 19.69
C GLN A 120 -16.71 11.66 19.17
N GLN A 121 -15.60 11.60 18.45
CA GLN A 121 -14.91 12.78 17.94
C GLN A 121 -15.57 13.36 16.67
N GLY A 122 -16.16 12.51 15.84
CA GLY A 122 -16.74 12.84 14.54
C GLY A 122 -15.72 13.17 13.43
N MET A 123 -16.17 13.18 12.18
CA MET A 123 -15.35 13.51 10.99
C MET A 123 -15.49 14.98 10.54
N GLY A 124 -15.39 15.95 11.47
CA GLY A 124 -15.55 17.38 11.14
C GLY A 124 -14.36 18.06 10.44
N ASN A 125 -13.24 17.36 10.23
CA ASN A 125 -12.05 17.95 9.61
C ASN A 125 -12.16 17.89 8.08
N LYS A 126 -12.56 19.01 7.47
CA LYS A 126 -12.74 19.12 6.01
C LYS A 126 -11.45 18.92 5.22
N ILE A 127 -10.30 19.36 5.76
CA ILE A 127 -9.00 19.20 5.09
C ILE A 127 -8.59 17.73 5.05
N LEU A 128 -8.85 16.98 6.14
CA LEU A 128 -8.60 15.53 6.18
C LEU A 128 -9.45 14.78 5.15
N ILE A 129 -10.75 15.11 5.07
CA ILE A 129 -11.64 14.48 4.08
C ILE A 129 -11.19 14.81 2.67
N PHE A 130 -10.85 16.08 2.39
CA PHE A 130 -10.33 16.49 1.10
C PHE A 130 -9.03 15.75 0.75
N GLY A 131 -8.11 15.58 1.70
CA GLY A 131 -6.88 14.83 1.52
C GLY A 131 -7.12 13.37 1.10
N LEU A 132 -8.08 12.67 1.70
CA LEU A 132 -8.43 11.30 1.30
C LEU A 132 -8.94 11.22 -0.14
N PHE A 133 -9.75 12.19 -0.58
CA PHE A 133 -10.23 12.25 -1.96
C PHE A 133 -9.09 12.58 -2.94
N GLU A 134 -8.24 13.54 -2.59
CA GLU A 134 -7.11 13.95 -3.43
C GLU A 134 -6.08 12.82 -3.58
N GLU A 135 -5.74 12.13 -2.50
CA GLU A 135 -4.82 10.98 -2.50
C GLU A 135 -5.35 9.86 -3.41
N THR A 136 -6.64 9.52 -3.29
CA THR A 136 -7.29 8.50 -4.12
C THR A 136 -7.33 8.92 -5.59
N ALA A 137 -7.66 10.18 -5.86
CA ALA A 137 -7.69 10.72 -7.22
C ALA A 137 -6.30 10.75 -7.85
N LEU A 138 -5.26 11.10 -7.09
CA LEU A 138 -3.87 11.06 -7.53
C LEU A 138 -3.44 9.63 -7.84
N ALA A 139 -3.75 8.66 -6.97
CA ALA A 139 -3.43 7.26 -7.21
C ALA A 139 -4.10 6.73 -8.50
N ALA A 140 -5.38 7.08 -8.71
CA ALA A 140 -6.09 6.73 -9.93
C ALA A 140 -5.48 7.43 -11.17
N PHE A 141 -5.15 8.71 -11.07
CA PHE A 141 -4.51 9.46 -12.15
C PHE A 141 -3.17 8.82 -12.53
N LEU A 142 -2.33 8.49 -11.55
CA LEU A 142 -1.01 7.89 -11.80
C LEU A 142 -1.11 6.48 -12.41
N SER A 143 -2.13 5.68 -12.07
CA SER A 143 -2.33 4.35 -12.65
C SER A 143 -2.96 4.36 -14.04
N TYR A 144 -3.89 5.29 -14.33
CA TYR A 144 -4.71 5.25 -15.54
C TYR A 144 -4.36 6.32 -16.60
N CYS A 145 -3.56 7.32 -16.26
CA CYS A 145 -3.18 8.36 -17.22
C CYS A 145 -2.22 7.79 -18.29
N PRO A 146 -2.50 7.98 -19.59
CA PRO A 146 -1.64 7.48 -20.66
C PRO A 146 -0.25 8.15 -20.61
N GLY A 147 0.81 7.36 -20.74
CA GLY A 147 2.21 7.81 -20.66
C GLY A 147 2.86 7.60 -19.28
N MET A 148 2.08 7.24 -18.25
CA MET A 148 2.61 6.91 -16.93
C MET A 148 3.35 5.57 -16.88
N ASP A 149 3.04 4.67 -17.81
CA ASP A 149 3.74 3.42 -18.08
C ASP A 149 5.18 3.64 -18.56
N VAL A 150 5.42 4.74 -19.28
CA VAL A 150 6.78 5.11 -19.72
C VAL A 150 7.49 5.97 -18.67
N ALA A 151 6.78 6.93 -18.08
CA ALA A 151 7.38 7.90 -17.14
C ALA A 151 7.72 7.30 -15.77
N LEU A 152 6.74 6.62 -15.15
CA LEU A 152 6.86 6.05 -13.80
C LEU A 152 6.77 4.52 -13.76
N ARG A 153 6.57 3.87 -14.91
CA ARG A 153 6.30 2.43 -15.01
C ARG A 153 5.08 2.02 -14.20
N MET A 154 4.05 2.86 -14.24
CA MET A 154 2.76 2.55 -13.64
C MET A 154 1.81 2.04 -14.71
N TYR A 155 1.23 0.88 -14.47
CA TYR A 155 0.33 0.21 -15.41
C TYR A 155 -1.12 0.27 -14.93
N PRO A 156 -2.09 0.29 -15.85
CA PRO A 156 -3.49 0.36 -15.50
C PRO A 156 -3.92 -0.92 -14.76
N LEU A 157 -4.60 -0.73 -13.62
CA LEU A 157 -5.07 -1.84 -12.79
C LEU A 157 -6.49 -2.27 -13.16
N LYS A 158 -6.77 -3.58 -13.06
CA LYS A 158 -8.15 -4.09 -13.09
C LYS A 158 -8.92 -3.59 -11.86
N PRO A 159 -10.24 -3.34 -11.95
CA PRO A 159 -11.04 -2.90 -10.81
C PRO A 159 -11.01 -3.84 -9.60
N SER A 160 -10.87 -5.16 -9.82
CA SER A 160 -10.74 -6.14 -8.74
C SER A 160 -9.49 -5.92 -7.88
N TRP A 161 -8.40 -5.46 -8.47
CA TRP A 161 -7.12 -5.29 -7.77
C TRP A 161 -7.11 -4.12 -6.78
N TRP A 162 -8.01 -3.15 -6.93
CA TRP A 162 -8.22 -2.10 -5.95
C TRP A 162 -8.79 -2.62 -4.63
N LEU A 163 -9.51 -3.74 -4.68
CA LEU A 163 -10.18 -4.32 -3.52
C LEU A 163 -9.31 -5.32 -2.76
N CYS A 164 -8.12 -5.66 -3.27
CA CYS A 164 -7.24 -6.64 -2.65
C CYS A 164 -6.81 -6.24 -1.23
N ALA A 165 -6.59 -4.95 -0.98
CA ALA A 165 -6.12 -4.42 0.30
C ALA A 165 -7.23 -3.86 1.20
N PHE A 166 -8.49 -4.11 0.85
CA PHE A 166 -9.66 -3.64 1.61
C PHE A 166 -9.93 -4.47 2.89
N PRO A 167 -9.79 -5.81 2.88
CA PRO A 167 -9.90 -6.63 4.09
C PRO A 167 -8.76 -6.38 5.09
#